data_AF-A0A1Q9W9V6-F1
#
_entry.id   AF-A0A1Q9W9V6-F1
#
_cell.length_a   1.000
_cell.length_b   1.000
_cell.length_c   1.000
_cell.angle_alpha   90.00
_cell.angle_beta   90.00
_cell.angle_gamma   90.00
#
_symmetry.space_group_name_H-M   'P 1'
#
loop_
_entity.id
_entity.type
_entity.pdbx_description
1 polymer ?
#
loop_
_entity_poly.entity_id
_entity_poly.type
_entity_poly.pdbx_seq_one_letter_code
_entity_poly.pdbx_strand_id
1 'polypeptide(L)'
;MATVLNPLPRMASRAAAAIDCSRPVHSADIAQSRLFEDILVGEIAELRDLLAATELRWRRVRERRRVADAPMPEGLVRLHARIAEAERLLVQLRSRFGYDGDSLRVI
;
A
#
# COMPACT_ATOMS: atom_id res chain seq x y z
N MET A 1 -34.78 -17.40 -20.89
CA MET A 1 -33.45 -16.76 -21.09
C MET A 1 -33.09 -16.06 -19.79
N ALA A 2 -31.99 -16.47 -19.16
CA ALA A 2 -31.67 -16.18 -17.77
C ALA A 2 -31.06 -14.77 -17.58
N THR A 3 -31.61 -14.04 -16.61
CA THR A 3 -31.14 -12.73 -16.17
C THR A 3 -29.82 -12.89 -15.42
N VAL A 4 -28.77 -12.21 -15.88
CA VAL A 4 -27.44 -12.19 -15.25
C VAL A 4 -27.54 -11.48 -13.90
N LEU A 5 -27.39 -12.23 -12.82
CA LEU A 5 -27.26 -11.70 -11.46
C LEU A 5 -25.90 -11.04 -11.30
N ASN A 6 -25.92 -9.73 -11.15
CA ASN A 6 -24.77 -8.89 -10.79
C ASN A 6 -24.34 -9.21 -9.34
N PRO A 7 -23.10 -9.64 -9.07
CA PRO A 7 -22.64 -9.82 -7.70
C PRO A 7 -22.19 -8.48 -7.11
N LEU A 8 -22.87 -8.07 -6.04
CA LEU A 8 -22.59 -6.91 -5.17
C LEU A 8 -21.11 -6.83 -4.72
N PRO A 9 -20.60 -5.62 -4.39
CA PRO A 9 -19.22 -5.43 -3.99
C PRO A 9 -18.95 -6.14 -2.67
N ARG A 10 -17.93 -7.00 -2.67
CA ARG A 10 -17.41 -7.67 -1.48
C ARG A 10 -16.74 -6.62 -0.59
N MET A 11 -17.52 -5.89 0.20
CA MET A 11 -17.02 -5.16 1.37
C MET A 11 -16.66 -6.18 2.46
N ALA A 12 -15.64 -6.99 2.20
CA ALA A 12 -14.95 -7.70 3.25
C ALA A 12 -14.08 -6.68 3.96
N SER A 13 -14.66 -5.99 4.94
CA SER A 13 -13.89 -5.44 6.05
C SER A 13 -13.30 -6.64 6.78
N ARG A 14 -12.22 -7.20 6.22
CA ARG A 14 -11.37 -8.14 6.94
C ARG A 14 -10.59 -7.26 7.89
N ALA A 15 -11.18 -6.97 9.05
CA ALA A 15 -10.39 -6.73 10.24
C ALA A 15 -9.31 -7.80 10.22
N ALA A 16 -8.06 -7.37 10.00
CA ALA A 16 -6.94 -8.28 9.84
C ALA A 16 -6.89 -9.11 11.10
N ALA A 17 -7.43 -10.34 11.03
CA ALA A 17 -7.29 -11.32 12.09
C ALA A 17 -5.81 -11.32 12.44
N ALA A 18 -5.49 -11.05 13.71
CA ALA A 18 -4.12 -11.00 14.19
C ALA A 18 -3.40 -12.23 13.62
N ILE A 19 -2.45 -11.99 12.73
CA ILE A 19 -1.78 -13.06 12.03
C ILE A 19 -1.05 -13.83 13.11
N ASP A 20 -1.46 -15.08 13.36
CA ASP A 20 -0.77 -15.96 14.29
C ASP A 20 0.64 -16.22 13.73
N CYS A 21 1.59 -15.35 14.11
CA CYS A 21 2.99 -15.43 13.75
C CYS A 21 3.74 -16.51 14.57
N SER A 22 3.01 -17.37 15.28
CA SER A 22 3.56 -18.44 16.12
C SER A 22 4.12 -19.61 15.28
N ARG A 23 3.71 -19.77 14.02
CA ARG A 23 4.27 -20.83 13.15
C ARG A 23 5.71 -20.48 12.74
N PRO A 24 6.64 -21.45 12.75
CA PRO A 24 7.99 -21.26 12.22
C PRO A 24 7.96 -20.76 10.77
N VAL A 25 8.88 -19.84 10.46
CA VAL A 25 9.07 -19.31 9.10
C VAL A 25 9.87 -20.33 8.28
N HIS A 26 9.31 -20.80 7.17
CA HIS A 26 10.00 -21.72 6.26
C HIS A 26 10.76 -20.95 5.18
N SER A 27 11.75 -21.60 4.53
CA SER A 27 12.53 -20.99 3.44
C SER A 27 11.67 -20.49 2.28
N ALA A 28 10.56 -21.19 1.99
CA ALA A 28 9.57 -20.74 1.01
C ALA A 28 8.88 -19.43 1.44
N ASP A 29 8.54 -19.29 2.73
CA ASP A 29 7.93 -18.05 3.24
C ASP A 29 8.89 -16.87 3.09
N ILE A 30 10.21 -17.09 3.30
CA ILE A 30 11.27 -16.07 3.10
C ILE A 30 11.41 -15.68 1.62
N ALA A 31 11.42 -16.66 0.72
CA ALA A 31 11.50 -16.38 -0.71
C ALA A 31 10.27 -15.58 -1.17
N GLN A 32 9.08 -15.95 -0.70
CA GLN A 32 7.84 -15.23 -1.01
C GLN A 32 7.83 -13.82 -0.41
N SER A 33 8.32 -13.64 0.82
CA SER A 33 8.36 -12.31 1.44
C SER A 33 9.27 -11.35 0.69
N ARG A 34 10.37 -11.81 0.09
CA ARG A 34 11.23 -10.97 -0.77
C ARG A 34 10.50 -10.50 -2.03
N LEU A 35 9.76 -11.41 -2.67
CA LEU A 35 8.94 -11.05 -3.84
C LEU A 35 7.87 -10.01 -3.48
N PHE A 36 7.19 -10.18 -2.33
CA PHE A 36 6.20 -9.19 -1.87
C PHE A 36 6.83 -7.85 -1.49
N GLU A 37 8.04 -7.86 -0.93
CA GLU A 37 8.79 -6.65 -0.65
C GLU A 37 9.09 -5.86 -1.93
N ASP A 38 9.61 -6.52 -2.96
CA ASP A 38 9.90 -5.88 -4.24
C ASP A 38 8.64 -5.28 -4.88
N ILE A 39 7.52 -6.01 -4.82
CA ILE A 39 6.22 -5.53 -5.30
C ILE A 39 5.76 -4.29 -4.51
N LEU A 40 5.86 -4.31 -3.17
CA LEU A 40 5.43 -3.19 -2.34
C LEU A 40 6.29 -1.95 -2.56
N VAL A 41 7.61 -2.11 -2.71
CA VAL A 41 8.52 -1.00 -3.02
C VAL A 41 8.18 -0.38 -4.38
N GLY A 42 7.89 -1.20 -5.39
CA GLY A 42 7.43 -0.74 -6.71
C GLY A 42 6.10 0.03 -6.61
N GLU A 43 5.09 -0.55 -5.97
CA GLU A 43 3.77 0.09 -5.79
C GLU A 43 3.89 1.43 -5.05
N ILE A 44 4.73 1.52 -4.00
CA ILE A 44 4.96 2.78 -3.27
C ILE A 44 5.56 3.83 -4.19
N ALA A 45 6.53 3.47 -5.04
CA ALA A 45 7.13 4.40 -5.99
C ALA A 45 6.08 4.91 -7.00
N GLU A 46 5.29 4.00 -7.60
CA GLU A 46 4.23 4.36 -8.55
C GLU A 46 3.15 5.25 -7.92
N LEU A 47 2.74 4.94 -6.69
CA LEU A 47 1.75 5.75 -5.95
C LEU A 47 2.28 7.16 -5.65
N ARG A 48 3.57 7.29 -5.31
CA ARG A 48 4.21 8.59 -5.06
C ARG A 48 4.31 9.43 -6.34
N ASP A 49 4.62 8.80 -7.47
CA ASP A 49 4.64 9.48 -8.77
C ASP A 49 3.24 9.96 -9.17
N LEU A 50 2.23 9.10 -8.99
CA LEU A 50 0.83 9.46 -9.21
C LEU A 50 0.39 10.61 -8.30
N LEU A 51 0.85 10.61 -7.04
CA LEU A 51 0.54 11.67 -6.08
C LEU A 51 1.13 12.99 -6.54
N ALA A 52 2.42 13.02 -6.87
CA ALA A 52 3.09 14.22 -7.34
C ALA A 52 2.41 14.80 -8.59
N ALA A 53 2.05 13.95 -9.56
CA ALA A 53 1.34 14.36 -10.77
C ALA A 53 -0.06 14.93 -10.48
N THR A 54 -0.78 14.32 -9.54
CA THR A 54 -2.14 14.75 -9.16
C THR A 54 -2.13 16.04 -8.36
N GLU A 55 -1.19 16.20 -7.42
CA GLU A 55 -1.00 17.42 -6.64
C GLU A 55 -0.59 18.59 -7.52
N LEU A 56 0.31 18.38 -8.48
CA LEU A 56 0.68 19.40 -9.45
C LEU A 56 -0.51 19.86 -10.28
N ARG A 57 -1.32 18.92 -10.77
CA ARG A 57 -2.54 19.23 -11.53
C ARG A 57 -3.53 20.03 -10.70
N TRP A 58 -3.74 19.63 -9.44
CA TRP A 58 -4.64 20.31 -8.53
C TRP A 58 -4.17 21.73 -8.20
N ARG A 59 -2.88 21.92 -7.88
CA ARG A 59 -2.29 23.26 -7.67
C ARG A 59 -2.52 24.19 -8.86
N ARG A 60 -2.27 23.70 -10.08
CA ARG A 60 -2.54 24.47 -11.32
C ARG A 60 -4.01 24.84 -11.51
N VAL A 61 -4.95 24.00 -11.07
CA VAL A 61 -6.39 24.32 -11.14
C VAL A 61 -6.76 25.35 -10.08
N ARG A 62 -6.23 25.19 -8.86
CA ARG A 62 -6.43 26.12 -7.75
C ARG A 62 -5.93 27.52 -8.09
N GLU A 63 -4.71 27.63 -8.59
CA GLU A 63 -4.08 28.88 -9.03
C GLU A 63 -4.91 29.58 -10.11
N ARG A 64 -5.34 28.83 -11.15
CA ARG A 64 -6.19 29.36 -12.23
C ARG A 64 -7.54 29.86 -11.73
N ARG A 65 -8.13 29.21 -10.73
CA ARG A 65 -9.42 29.62 -10.16
C ARG A 65 -9.30 30.70 -9.07
N ARG A 66 -8.08 31.09 -8.68
CA ARG A 66 -7.80 32.04 -7.58
C ARG A 66 -8.49 31.67 -6.26
N VAL A 67 -8.69 30.37 -6.01
CA VAL A 67 -9.32 29.89 -4.77
C VAL A 67 -8.22 29.47 -3.81
N ALA A 68 -7.85 30.35 -2.88
CA ALA A 68 -6.76 30.07 -1.92
C ALA A 68 -7.09 28.89 -0.98
N ASP A 69 -8.34 28.79 -0.54
CA ASP A 69 -8.82 27.80 0.46
C ASP A 69 -9.59 26.62 -0.15
N ALA A 70 -9.27 26.24 -1.39
CA ALA A 70 -9.91 25.06 -1.97
C ALA A 70 -9.51 23.81 -1.16
N PRO A 71 -10.48 23.04 -0.61
CA PRO A 71 -10.18 21.82 0.14
C PRO A 71 -9.46 20.81 -0.75
N MET A 72 -8.64 19.96 -0.13
CA MET A 72 -7.94 18.91 -0.87
C MET A 72 -8.95 17.93 -1.47
N PRO A 73 -8.86 17.63 -2.78
CA PRO A 73 -9.70 16.65 -3.42
C PRO A 73 -9.64 15.31 -2.70
N GLU A 74 -10.79 14.68 -2.53
CA GLU A 74 -10.89 13.38 -1.85
C GLU A 74 -9.99 12.32 -2.48
N GLY A 75 -9.79 12.37 -3.81
CA GLY A 75 -8.85 11.49 -4.51
C GLY A 75 -7.40 11.62 -4.05
N LEU A 76 -6.95 12.84 -3.71
CA LEU A 76 -5.62 13.07 -3.14
C LEU A 76 -5.53 12.54 -1.70
N VAL A 77 -6.58 12.76 -0.90
CA VAL A 77 -6.64 12.21 0.47
C VAL A 77 -6.54 10.68 0.44
N ARG A 78 -7.30 10.01 -0.44
CA ARG A 78 -7.24 8.55 -0.60
C ARG A 78 -5.88 8.06 -1.07
N LEU A 79 -5.20 8.82 -1.93
CA LEU A 79 -3.88 8.44 -2.43
C LEU A 79 -2.81 8.52 -1.33
N HIS A 80 -2.84 9.59 -0.52
CA HIS A 80 -2.03 9.69 0.70
C HIS A 80 -2.27 8.52 1.65
N ALA A 81 -3.54 8.18 1.91
CA ALA A 81 -3.89 7.04 2.76
C ALA A 81 -3.38 5.70 2.21
N ARG A 82 -3.42 5.51 0.88
CA ARG A 82 -2.94 4.29 0.23
C ARG A 82 -1.42 4.14 0.29
N ILE A 83 -0.69 5.25 0.15
CA ILE A 83 0.78 5.26 0.34
C ILE A 83 1.12 4.86 1.78
N ALA A 84 0.48 5.50 2.76
CA ALA A 84 0.72 5.21 4.17
C ALA A 84 0.42 3.74 4.52
N GLU A 85 -0.63 3.18 3.95
CA GLU A 85 -0.98 1.76 4.13
C GLU A 85 0.08 0.84 3.50
N ALA A 86 0.53 1.11 2.28
CA ALA A 86 1.57 0.32 1.61
C ALA A 86 2.90 0.36 2.40
N GLU A 87 3.29 1.54 2.90
CA GLU A 87 4.45 1.70 3.79
C GLU A 87 4.29 0.90 5.09
N ARG A 88 3.11 0.94 5.71
CA ARG A 88 2.80 0.16 6.92
C ARG A 88 2.90 -1.35 6.67
N LEU A 89 2.44 -1.82 5.50
CA LEU A 89 2.55 -3.23 5.11
C LEU A 89 4.02 -3.63 4.89
N LEU A 90 4.81 -2.78 4.24
CA LEU A 90 6.24 -3.02 4.03
C LEU A 90 6.99 -3.13 5.36
N VAL A 91 6.73 -2.23 6.31
CA VAL A 91 7.31 -2.29 7.66
C VAL A 91 6.94 -3.61 8.35
N GLN A 92 5.67 -4.00 8.36
CA GLN A 92 5.24 -5.26 8.98
C GLN A 92 5.89 -6.48 8.32
N LEU A 93 6.03 -6.48 7.00
CA LEU A 93 6.68 -7.55 6.25
C LEU A 93 8.15 -7.67 6.68
N ARG A 94 8.88 -6.56 6.72
CA ARG A 94 10.29 -6.53 7.12
C ARG A 94 10.50 -6.97 8.57
N SER A 95 9.65 -6.47 9.48
CA SER A 95 9.67 -6.84 10.89
C SER A 95 9.45 -8.34 11.13
N ARG A 96 8.58 -8.98 10.33
CA ARG A 96 8.31 -10.43 10.47
C ARG A 96 9.46 -11.30 10.00
N PHE A 97 10.15 -10.91 8.93
CA PHE A 97 11.16 -11.75 8.26
C PHE A 97 12.61 -11.36 8.57
N GLY A 98 12.85 -10.32 9.37
CA GLY A 98 14.14 -10.05 9.99
C GLY A 98 15.22 -9.47 9.07
N TYR A 99 14.82 -8.71 8.04
CA TYR A 99 15.76 -8.13 7.08
C TYR A 99 16.70 -7.07 7.66
N ASP A 100 16.56 -6.71 8.94
CA ASP A 100 17.40 -5.75 9.64
C ASP A 100 18.66 -6.37 10.31
N GLY A 101 18.91 -7.69 10.21
CA GLY A 101 19.95 -8.34 11.04
C GLY A 101 20.80 -9.46 10.45
N ASP A 102 20.57 -9.95 9.23
CA ASP A 102 21.17 -11.22 8.77
C ASP A 102 22.46 -11.07 7.94
N SER A 103 23.26 -10.03 8.22
CA SER A 103 24.62 -9.91 7.65
C SER A 103 25.73 -10.58 8.47
N LEU A 104 25.48 -11.13 9.66
CA LEU A 104 26.59 -11.59 10.53
C LEU A 104 26.28 -12.81 11.42
N ARG A 105 25.81 -13.93 10.86
CA ARG A 105 25.93 -15.24 11.53
C ARG A 105 26.35 -16.34 10.56
N VAL A 106 27.61 -16.28 10.18
CA VAL A 106 28.37 -17.48 9.78
C VAL A 106 28.72 -18.22 11.07
N ILE A 107 28.23 -19.45 11.21
CA ILE A 107 28.74 -20.44 12.17
C ILE A 107 29.36 -21.56 11.35
#